data_AF-A0A1N6N1V0-F1
#
_entry.id   AF-A0A1N6N1V0-F1
#
_cell.length_a   1.000
_cell.length_b   1.000
_cell.length_c   1.000
_cell.angle_alpha   90.00
_cell.angle_beta   90.00
_cell.angle_gamma   90.00
#
_symmetry.space_group_name_H-M   'P 1'
#
loop_
_entity.id
_entity.type
_entity.pdbx_description
1 polymer ?
#
loop_
_entity_poly.entity_id
_entity_poly.type
_entity_poly.pdbx_seq_one_letter_code
_entity_poly.pdbx_strand_id
1 'polypeptide(L)' 'MERIPLSDFVSRKGQEETASLFGVNQSAISKALAIGRKITVIVHRDGRIEAEELKPFPSHRRI' A
#
# COMPACT_ATOMS: atom_id res chain seq x y z
N MET A 1 6.43 14.08 7.62
CA MET A 1 6.08 12.88 6.84
C MET A 1 5.61 11.85 7.84
N GLU A 2 4.47 11.23 7.59
CA GLU A 2 3.95 10.11 8.39
C GLU A 2 4.16 8.82 7.59
N ARG A 3 4.61 7.75 8.25
CA ARG A 3 4.77 6.42 7.64
C ARG A 3 3.79 5.48 8.30
N ILE A 4 2.89 4.90 7.51
CA ILE A 4 1.74 4.12 8.00
C ILE A 4 1.69 2.79 7.23
N PRO A 5 1.49 1.64 7.90
CA PRO A 5 1.20 0.39 7.19
C PRO A 5 -0.03 0.55 6.28
N LEU A 6 -0.01 -0.08 5.10
CA LEU A 6 -1.15 -0.01 4.17
C LEU A 6 -2.47 -0.46 4.83
N SER A 7 -2.43 -1.47 5.71
CA SER A 7 -3.60 -1.93 6.48
C SER A 7 -4.24 -0.81 7.29
N ASP A 8 -3.43 -0.02 7.98
CA ASP A 8 -3.90 1.01 8.89
C ASP A 8 -4.38 2.24 8.10
N PHE A 9 -3.68 2.56 7.00
CA PHE A 9 -4.13 3.61 6.08
C PHE A 9 -5.49 3.27 5.46
N VAL A 10 -5.67 2.03 4.98
CA VAL A 10 -6.95 1.54 4.47
C VAL A 10 -8.02 1.53 5.55
N SER A 11 -7.68 1.23 6.80
CA SER A 11 -8.65 1.25 7.91
C SER A 11 -9.19 2.66 8.18
N ARG A 12 -8.42 3.71 7.85
CA ARG A 12 -8.82 5.12 7.99
C ARG A 12 -9.61 5.64 6.77
N LYS A 13 -9.28 5.18 5.57
CA LYS A 13 -9.73 5.75 4.28
C LYS A 13 -10.69 4.86 3.48
N GLY A 14 -10.69 3.56 3.75
CA GLY A 14 -11.34 2.56 2.91
C GLY A 14 -10.51 2.18 1.68
N GLN A 15 -10.84 1.03 1.08
CA GLN A 15 -10.09 0.47 -0.04
C GLN A 15 -10.31 1.26 -1.35
N GLU A 16 -11.51 1.77 -1.60
CA GLU A 16 -11.82 2.54 -2.82
C GLU A 16 -11.10 3.89 -2.87
N GLU A 17 -11.13 4.66 -1.77
CA GLU A 17 -10.39 5.93 -1.70
C GLU A 17 -8.88 5.69 -1.81
N THR A 18 -8.36 4.68 -1.10
CA THR A 18 -6.93 4.31 -1.17
C THR A 18 -6.53 3.93 -2.60
N ALA A 19 -7.36 3.15 -3.30
CA ALA A 19 -7.10 2.77 -4.68
C ALA A 19 -7.08 3.99 -5.63
N SER A 20 -8.01 4.92 -5.43
CA SER A 20 -8.10 6.16 -6.20
C SER A 20 -6.86 7.04 -5.99
N LEU A 21 -6.36 7.15 -4.76
CA LEU A 21 -5.15 7.91 -4.42
C LEU A 21 -3.89 7.35 -5.10
N PHE A 22 -3.82 6.04 -5.28
CA PHE A 22 -2.68 5.37 -5.94
C PHE A 22 -2.89 5.12 -7.44
N GLY A 23 -4.03 5.51 -8.01
CA GLY A 23 -4.35 5.28 -9.42
C GLY A 23 -4.44 3.79 -9.79
N VAL A 24 -4.92 2.95 -8.87
CA VAL A 24 -5.08 1.50 -9.06
C VAL A 24 -6.53 1.08 -8.86
N ASN A 25 -6.85 -0.17 -9.22
CA ASN A 25 -8.16 -0.75 -8.91
C ASN A 25 -8.25 -1.13 -7.43
N GLN A 26 -9.45 -1.04 -6.84
CA GLN A 26 -9.75 -1.49 -5.47
C GLN A 26 -9.28 -2.93 -5.22
N SER A 27 -9.41 -3.81 -6.23
CA SER A 27 -8.98 -5.20 -6.17
C SER A 27 -7.46 -5.36 -5.96
N ALA A 28 -6.64 -4.39 -6.37
CA ALA A 28 -5.20 -4.39 -6.10
C ALA A 28 -4.91 -4.15 -4.61
N ILE A 29 -5.67 -3.26 -3.96
CA ILE A 29 -5.58 -3.02 -2.50
C ILE A 29 -6.06 -4.27 -1.74
N SER A 30 -7.20 -4.83 -2.12
CA SER A 30 -7.74 -6.06 -1.54
C SER A 30 -6.72 -7.21 -1.60
N LYS A 31 -6.12 -7.45 -2.78
CA LYS A 31 -5.09 -8.48 -2.96
C LYS A 31 -3.84 -8.21 -2.12
N ALA A 32 -3.42 -6.94 -2.01
CA ALA A 32 -2.24 -6.58 -1.24
C ALA A 32 -2.42 -6.88 0.25
N LEU A 33 -3.61 -6.59 0.80
CA LEU A 33 -3.97 -6.89 2.18
C LEU A 33 -4.11 -8.40 2.41
N ALA A 34 -4.81 -9.10 1.52
CA ALA A 34 -5.05 -10.55 1.65
C ALA A 34 -3.76 -11.37 1.65
N ILE A 35 -2.75 -10.99 0.87
CA ILE A 35 -1.44 -11.67 0.81
C ILE A 35 -0.49 -11.16 1.91
N GLY A 36 -0.85 -10.11 2.65
CA GLY A 36 -0.01 -9.54 3.69
C GLY A 36 1.26 -8.87 3.16
N ARG A 37 1.16 -8.14 2.03
CA ARG A 37 2.31 -7.39 1.48
C ARG A 37 2.77 -6.34 2.48
N LYS A 38 4.10 -6.23 2.68
CA LYS A 38 4.71 -5.24 3.58
C LYS A 38 4.82 -3.88 2.90
N ILE A 39 3.69 -3.20 2.78
CA ILE A 39 3.58 -1.89 2.13
C ILE A 39 3.48 -0.79 3.19
N THR A 40 4.29 0.26 3.04
CA THR A 40 4.26 1.47 3.85
C THR A 40 3.79 2.64 3.00
N VAL A 41 2.71 3.31 3.43
CA VAL A 41 2.22 4.56 2.87
C VAL A 41 2.96 5.73 3.52
N ILE A 42 3.44 6.66 2.71
CA ILE A 42 4.17 7.86 3.13
C ILE A 42 3.30 9.07 2.80
N VAL A 43 2.84 9.77 3.83
CA VAL A 43 2.07 11.02 3.69
C VAL A 43 3.00 12.20 3.94
N HIS A 44 3.21 13.00 2.90
CA HIS A 44 4.05 14.19 2.97
C HIS A 44 3.29 15.39 3.54
N ARG A 45 4.02 16.39 4.03
CA ARG A 45 3.42 17.62 4.62
C ARG A 45 2.70 18.48 3.58
N ASP A 46 3.06 18.33 2.31
CA ASP A 46 2.47 19.01 1.15
C ASP A 46 1.23 18.28 0.60
N GLY A 47 0.81 17.18 1.24
CA GLY A 47 -0.34 16.37 0.82
C GLY A 47 -0.02 15.30 -0.22
N ARG A 48 1.23 15.21 -0.72
CA ARG A 48 1.64 14.12 -1.60
C ARG A 48 1.60 12.78 -0.85
N ILE A 49 1.13 11.75 -1.53
CA ILE A 49 1.04 10.39 -0.99
C ILE A 49 1.85 9.45 -1.87
N GLU A 50 2.75 8.71 -1.25
CA GLU A 50 3.59 7.70 -1.89
C GLU A 50 3.47 6.36 -1.14
N ALA A 51 3.89 5.26 -1.77
CA ALA A 51 3.95 3.97 -1.10
C ALA A 51 5.19 3.18 -1.54
N GLU A 52 5.80 2.49 -0.57
CA GLU A 52 6.95 1.61 -0.78
C GLU A 52 6.61 0.20 -0.31
N GLU A 53 7.06 -0.83 -1.05
CA GLU A 53 6.92 -2.22 -0.64
C GLU A 53 8.28 -2.82 -0.27
N LEU A 54 8.37 -3.41 0.93
CA LEU A 54 9.50 -4.24 1.32
C LEU A 54 9.28 -5.68 0.84
N LYS A 55 10.04 -6.10 -0.17
CA LYS A 55 10.00 -7.46 -0.72
C LYS A 55 11.39 -8.09 -0.74
N PRO A 56 11.55 -9.39 -0.39
CA PRO A 56 12.80 -10.11 -0.59
C PRO A 56 13.27 -10.10 -2.05
N PHE A 57 14.58 -10.13 -2.25
CA PHE A 57 15.21 -10.31 -3.56
C PHE A 57 16.03 -11.62 -3.55
N PRO A 58 15.86 -12.52 -4.55
CA PRO A 58 14.96 -12.42 -5.70
C PRO A 58 13.50 -12.52 -5.29
N SER A 59 12.65 -11.79 -6.02
CA SER A 59 11.22 -11.63 -5.70
C SER A 59 10.36 -12.82 -6.10
N HIS A 60 10.93 -13.72 -6.91
CA HIS A 60 10.37 -15.00 -7.31
C HIS A 60 11.20 -16.10 -6.67
N ARG A 61 10.56 -16.94 -5.86
CA ARG A 61 11.16 -18.20 -5.42
C ARG A 61 11.18 -19.12 -6.66
N ARG A 62 12.35 -19.43 -7.21
CA ARG A 62 12.49 -20.59 -8.10
C ARG A 62 12.22 -21.81 -7.20
N ILE A 63 11.01 -22.35 -7.29
CA ILE A 63 10.70 -23.67 -6.74
C ILE A 63 11.07 -24.68 -7.82
#